data_AF-A0A0F0HE10-F1
#
_entry.id   AF-A0A0F0HE10-F1
#
_cell.length_a   1.000
_cell.length_b   1.000
_cell.length_c   1.000
_cell.angle_alpha   90.00
_cell.angle_beta   90.00
_cell.angle_gamma   90.00
#
_symmetry.space_group_name_H-M   'P 1'
#
loop_
_entity.id
_entity.type
_entity.pdbx_description
1 polymer ?
#
loop_
_entity_poly.entity_id
_entity_poly.type
_entity_poly.pdbx_seq_one_letter_code
_entity_poly.pdbx_strand_id
1 'polypeptide(L)'
;MGFNATCTPGKDAGAAMIKVTPDVPALAIYLDPVNIAIQLPPFPGGLDVLMRFCRELSREAAKLADHLGNQEGRHALAEGDQDVRG
;
A
#
# COMPACT_ATOMS: atom_id res chain seq x y z
N MET A 1 -4.78 -16.13 -15.96
CA MET A 1 -3.85 -16.73 -14.97
C MET A 1 -3.52 -15.64 -13.96
N GLY A 2 -3.78 -15.84 -12.67
CA GLY A 2 -3.45 -14.86 -11.62
C GLY A 2 -2.25 -15.35 -10.82
N PHE A 3 -1.24 -14.51 -10.63
CA PHE A 3 -0.14 -14.76 -9.69
C PHE A 3 -0.48 -14.01 -8.40
N ASN A 4 -0.52 -14.72 -7.28
CA ASN A 4 -0.68 -14.09 -5.96
C ASN A 4 0.70 -13.94 -5.33
N ALA A 5 1.09 -12.71 -5.04
CA ALA A 5 2.32 -12.39 -4.32
C ALA A 5 1.93 -11.84 -2.95
N THR A 6 2.26 -12.58 -1.89
CA THR A 6 2.14 -12.11 -0.51
C THR A 6 3.53 -11.75 -0.01
N CYS A 7 3.64 -10.58 0.60
CA CYS A 7 4.91 -10.02 1.02
C CYS A 7 4.69 -9.09 2.22
N THR A 8 5.71 -8.99 3.07
CA THR A 8 5.68 -8.20 4.31
C THR A 8 6.59 -6.99 4.14
N PRO A 9 6.08 -5.74 4.23
CA PRO A 9 6.91 -4.55 4.20
C PRO A 9 7.93 -4.54 5.35
N GLY A 10 9.22 -4.33 5.05
CA GLY A 10 10.28 -4.07 6.01
C GLY A 10 10.32 -2.61 6.50
N LYS A 11 11.32 -2.29 7.31
CA LYS A 11 11.44 -0.96 7.97
C LYS A 11 11.55 0.22 6.98
N ASP A 12 12.15 -0.04 5.81
CA ASP A 12 12.42 0.98 4.79
C ASP A 12 11.46 0.85 3.59
N ALA A 13 10.32 0.18 3.78
CA ALA A 13 9.32 0.00 2.73
C ALA A 13 8.66 1.33 2.32
N GLY A 14 8.26 1.43 1.05
CA GLY A 14 7.65 2.63 0.50
C GLY A 14 7.04 2.41 -0.89
N ALA A 15 6.30 3.40 -1.40
CA ALA A 15 5.73 3.36 -2.73
C ALA A 15 6.05 4.65 -3.50
N ALA A 16 6.40 4.54 -4.79
CA ALA A 16 6.77 5.66 -5.64
C ALA A 16 6.34 5.45 -7.09
N MET A 17 6.07 6.54 -7.80
CA MET A 17 5.95 6.52 -9.26
C MET A 17 7.35 6.65 -9.86
N ILE A 18 7.69 5.72 -10.75
CA ILE A 18 8.96 5.68 -11.48
C ILE A 18 8.71 5.65 -12.98
N LYS A 19 9.77 5.89 -13.76
CA LYS A 19 9.78 5.73 -15.20
C LYS A 19 10.73 4.59 -15.56
N VAL A 20 10.22 3.50 -16.14
CA VAL A 20 11.05 2.34 -16.56
C VAL A 20 11.83 2.69 -17.83
N THR A 21 11.21 3.48 -18.70
CA THR A 21 11.82 4.22 -19.81
C THR A 21 11.29 5.66 -19.78
N PRO A 22 11.82 6.61 -20.58
CA PRO A 22 11.36 8.01 -20.55
C PRO A 22 9.84 8.20 -20.66
N ASP A 23 9.16 7.28 -21.35
CA ASP A 23 7.74 7.36 -21.69
C ASP A 23 6.86 6.33 -20.98
N VAL A 24 7.45 5.39 -20.22
CA VAL A 24 6.71 4.28 -19.58
C VAL A 24 6.68 4.48 -18.06
N PRO A 25 5.60 5.06 -17.51
CA PRO A 25 5.44 5.18 -16.06
C PRO A 25 5.09 3.81 -15.45
N ALA A 26 5.54 3.59 -14.22
CA ALA A 26 5.20 2.44 -13.40
C ALA A 26 5.04 2.85 -11.94
N LEU A 27 4.22 2.11 -11.20
CA LEU A 27 4.18 2.18 -9.75
C LEU A 27 5.17 1.16 -9.19
N ALA A 28 6.14 1.63 -8.41
CA ALA A 28 7.07 0.79 -7.66
C ALA A 28 6.63 0.73 -6.19
N ILE A 29 6.55 -0.48 -5.65
CA ILE A 29 6.35 -0.75 -4.23
C ILE A 29 7.63 -1.43 -3.72
N TYR A 30 8.39 -0.72 -2.89
CA TYR A 30 9.57 -1.22 -2.21
C TYR A 30 9.14 -1.84 -0.89
N LEU A 31 9.51 -3.10 -0.68
CA LEU A 31 9.11 -3.88 0.50
C LEU A 31 10.30 -4.25 1.39
N ASP A 32 11.51 -3.86 1.00
CA ASP A 32 12.79 -4.15 1.68
C ASP A 32 13.03 -5.66 1.94
N PRO A 33 13.92 -6.35 1.20
CA PRO A 33 14.74 -5.87 0.07
C PRO A 33 14.06 -6.03 -1.30
N VAL A 34 12.86 -6.60 -1.36
CA VAL A 34 12.17 -6.95 -2.60
C VAL A 34 11.30 -5.80 -3.08
N ASN A 35 11.14 -5.63 -4.40
CA ASN A 35 10.24 -4.65 -4.99
C ASN A 35 9.20 -5.31 -5.90
N ILE A 36 8.00 -4.72 -5.94
CA ILE A 36 6.95 -5.05 -6.90
C ILE A 36 6.78 -3.85 -7.84
N ALA A 37 6.89 -4.10 -9.14
CA ALA A 37 6.64 -3.10 -10.17
C ALA A 37 5.32 -3.41 -10.89
N ILE A 38 4.40 -2.46 -10.89
CA ILE A 38 3.15 -2.55 -11.65
C ILE A 38 3.34 -1.74 -12.93
N GLN A 39 3.42 -2.44 -14.05
CA GLN A 39 3.74 -1.89 -15.36
C GLN A 39 2.48 -1.52 -16.15
N LEU A 40 2.66 -0.62 -17.11
CA LEU A 40 1.64 -0.30 -18.10
C LEU A 40 1.20 -1.56 -18.84
N PRO A 41 -0.11 -1.92 -18.81
CA PRO A 41 -0.60 -3.06 -19.57
C PRO A 41 -0.38 -2.86 -21.09
N PRO A 42 0.12 -3.86 -21.82
CA PRO A 42 0.52 -3.72 -23.22
C PRO A 42 -0.67 -3.84 -24.19
N PHE A 43 -1.73 -3.07 -23.97
CA PHE A 43 -2.91 -3.03 -24.83
C PHE A 43 -3.51 -1.60 -24.94
N PRO A 44 -4.29 -1.28 -26.00
CA PRO A 44 -4.93 0.04 -26.15
C PRO A 44 -5.87 0.37 -24.97
N GLY A 45 -5.69 1.55 -24.35
CA GLY A 45 -6.42 1.93 -23.13
C GLY A 45 -5.79 1.44 -21.83
N GLY A 46 -4.63 0.76 -21.88
CA GLY A 46 -3.89 0.31 -20.70
C GLY A 46 -3.53 1.45 -19.74
N LEU A 47 -3.34 2.67 -20.25
CA LEU A 47 -3.11 3.87 -19.44
C LEU A 47 -4.32 4.19 -18.54
N ASP A 48 -5.53 4.15 -19.08
CA ASP A 48 -6.75 4.41 -18.32
C ASP A 48 -6.98 3.34 -17.25
N VAL A 49 -6.69 2.09 -17.59
CA VAL A 49 -6.75 0.95 -16.64
C VAL A 49 -5.74 1.15 -15.51
N LEU A 50 -4.49 1.47 -15.83
CA LEU A 50 -3.45 1.71 -14.81
C LEU A 50 -3.80 2.91 -13.93
N MET A 51 -4.28 4.02 -14.51
CA MET A 51 -4.73 5.18 -13.75
C MET A 51 -5.86 4.85 -12.78
N ARG A 52 -6.87 4.12 -13.24
CA ARG A 52 -7.98 3.67 -12.38
C ARG A 52 -7.47 2.76 -11.26
N PHE A 53 -6.64 1.78 -11.60
CA PHE A 53 -6.05 0.85 -10.65
C PHE A 53 -5.25 1.59 -9.56
N CYS A 54 -4.38 2.53 -9.92
CA CYS A 54 -3.61 3.31 -8.95
C CYS A 54 -4.50 4.12 -7.99
N ARG A 55 -5.61 4.68 -8.47
CA ARG A 55 -6.59 5.40 -7.62
C ARG A 55 -7.31 4.46 -6.66
N GLU A 56 -7.71 3.28 -7.13
CA GLU A 56 -8.33 2.25 -6.28
C GLU A 56 -7.34 1.75 -5.22
N LEU A 57 -6.11 1.44 -5.62
CA LEU A 57 -5.03 1.02 -4.71
C LEU A 57 -4.77 2.07 -3.62
N SER A 58 -4.62 3.34 -3.99
CA SER A 58 -4.43 4.43 -3.02
C SER A 58 -5.57 4.51 -2.01
N ARG A 59 -6.82 4.39 -2.47
CA ARG A 59 -8.01 4.44 -1.61
C ARG A 59 -8.07 3.27 -0.63
N GLU A 60 -7.84 2.06 -1.11
CA GLU A 60 -7.90 0.87 -0.25
C GLU A 60 -6.69 0.80 0.71
N ALA A 61 -5.51 1.24 0.27
CA ALA A 61 -4.34 1.36 1.15
C ALA A 61 -4.59 2.35 2.29
N ALA A 62 -5.21 3.50 2.00
CA ALA A 62 -5.57 4.47 3.03
C ALA A 62 -6.58 3.89 4.05
N LYS A 63 -7.63 3.21 3.58
CA LYS A 63 -8.60 2.55 4.46
C LYS A 63 -7.95 1.51 5.39
N LEU A 64 -6.98 0.74 4.88
CA LEU A 64 -6.24 -0.23 5.67
C LEU A 64 -5.40 0.47 6.74
N ALA A 65 -4.68 1.54 6.38
CA ALA A 65 -3.90 2.33 7.33
C ALA A 65 -4.79 2.92 8.44
N ASP A 66 -5.94 3.50 8.08
CA ASP A 66 -6.91 4.03 9.03
C ASP A 66 -7.46 2.94 9.96
N HIS A 67 -7.71 1.73 9.43
CA HIS A 67 -8.19 0.61 10.23
C HIS A 67 -7.15 0.17 11.27
N LEU A 68 -5.88 0.07 10.89
CA LEU A 68 -4.79 -0.30 11.78
C LEU A 68 -4.55 0.77 12.86
N GLY A 69 -4.49 2.06 12.49
CA GLY A 69 -4.33 3.16 13.44
C GLY A 69 -5.50 3.28 14.43
N ASN A 70 -6.73 2.97 14.00
CA ASN A 70 -7.89 2.93 14.88
C ASN A 70 -7.86 1.75 15.88
N GLN A 71 -7.16 0.65 15.57
CA GLN A 71 -6.97 -0.44 16.55
C GLN A 71 -5.97 -0.05 17.63
N GLU A 72 -4.88 0.63 17.28
CA GLU A 72 -3.89 1.14 18.24
C GLU A 72 -4.50 2.13 19.24
N GLY A 73 -5.38 3.04 18.76
CA GLY A 73 -6.09 3.98 19.63
C GLY A 73 -7.09 3.35 20.61
N ARG A 74 -7.63 2.16 20.30
CA ARG A 74 -8.55 1.44 21.21
C ARG A 74 -7.83 0.67 22.30
N HIS A 75 -6.63 0.16 22.02
CA HIS A 75 -5.79 -0.48 23.04
C HIS A 75 -5.20 0.55 24.03
N ALA A 76 -4.79 1.73 23.54
CA ALA A 76 -4.26 2.79 24.40
C ALA A 76 -5.28 3.34 25.42
N LEU A 77 -6.58 3.31 25.10
CA LEU A 77 -7.64 3.77 26.02
C LEU A 77 -8.04 2.70 27.06
N ALA A 78 -7.70 1.42 26.84
CA ALA A 78 -8.05 0.34 27.75
C ALA A 78 -7.03 0.17 28.90
N GLU A 79 -5.79 0.62 28.73
CA GLU A 79 -4.74 0.53 29.76
C GLU A 79 -4.80 1.69 30.78
N GLY A 80 -5.56 2.76 30.51
CA GLY A 80 -5.65 3.93 31.38
C GLY A 80 -6.70 3.87 32.51
N ASP A 81 -7.57 2.86 32.55
CA ASP A 81 -8.76 2.84 33.43
C ASP A 81 -8.70 1.76 34.53
N GLN A 82 -7.60 1.02 34.65
CA GLN A 82 -7.46 -0.04 35.68
C GLN A 82 -6.72 0.39 36.96
N ASP A 83 -6.14 1.59 37.03
CA ASP A 83 -5.25 2.00 38.13
C ASP A 83 -5.83 3.04 39.11
N VAL A 84 -7.16 3.23 39.13
CA VAL A 84 -7.81 4.15 40.09
C VAL A 84 -8.98 3.47 40.81
N ARG A 85 -8.71 2.38 41.53
CA ARG A 85 -9.52 1.94 42.68
C ARG A 85 -8.61 1.41 43.79
N GLY A 86 -8.06 2.35 44.56
CA GLY A 86 -7.64 2.10 45.94
C GLY A 86 -8.83 1.95 46.87
#